data_AF-A0A0Q7YY01-F1
#
_entry.id   AF-A0A0Q7YY01-F1
#
_cell.length_a   1.000
_cell.length_b   1.000
_cell.length_c   1.000
_cell.angle_alpha   90.00
_cell.angle_beta   90.00
_cell.angle_gamma   90.00
#
_symmetry.space_group_name_H-M   'P 1'
#
loop_
_entity.id
_entity.type
_entity.pdbx_description
1 polymer ?
#
loop_
_entity_poly.entity_id
_entity_poly.type
_entity_poly.pdbx_seq_one_letter_code
_entity_poly.pdbx_strand_id
1 'polypeptide(L)'
;MTRPSALRFWLAIGWLALVAGWAWWEYSHFSGLYRWLAEWQIAKWGGYEQVWTALVPAFILAIPAFRVLRERELLNQASLIAGDDPVPILHRVRSGVLICGVILALVAGGSYLYSQTLPDPSDPPATVDLAALGGAAPPTGSAIFARAVPDTDRALQMDEAFRSRSADIDHQTIYVPVVAEGAAKDAPVRFFIDRASYAFADSGEAPRTNIFLADHMQGVLVENGLPADVVAAFEKQGVATASPHYLMTTNSVGGRQTYYIVTALGGFIAVILFLLAAIQSASIARARRRTA
;
A
#
# COMPACT_ATOMS: atom_id res chain seq x y z
N MET A 1 -32.24 -29.60 -11.78
CA MET A 1 -31.37 -29.80 -10.59
C MET A 1 -30.24 -28.77 -10.63
N THR A 2 -30.37 -27.69 -9.86
CA THR A 2 -29.38 -26.62 -9.75
C THR A 2 -28.14 -27.13 -9.04
N ARG A 3 -26.99 -27.09 -9.72
CA ARG A 3 -25.69 -27.63 -9.27
C ARG A 3 -25.26 -26.98 -7.95
N PRO A 4 -25.30 -27.69 -6.80
CA PRO A 4 -24.82 -27.15 -5.52
C PRO A 4 -23.32 -26.80 -5.54
N SER A 5 -22.57 -27.30 -6.53
CA SER A 5 -21.15 -26.97 -6.75
C SER A 5 -20.89 -25.55 -7.26
N ALA A 6 -21.84 -24.92 -7.97
CA ALA A 6 -21.66 -23.55 -8.47
C ALA A 6 -21.79 -22.52 -7.35
N LEU A 7 -22.76 -22.70 -6.45
CA LEU A 7 -22.97 -21.82 -5.30
C LEU A 7 -21.75 -21.83 -4.36
N ARG A 8 -21.25 -23.02 -3.99
CA ARG A 8 -20.07 -23.15 -3.12
C ARG A 8 -18.84 -22.46 -3.70
N PHE A 9 -18.66 -22.54 -5.02
CA PHE A 9 -17.58 -21.84 -5.70
C PHE A 9 -17.72 -20.32 -5.59
N TRP A 10 -18.89 -19.77 -5.93
CA TRP A 10 -19.11 -18.33 -5.85
C TRP A 10 -19.00 -17.81 -4.43
N LEU A 11 -19.45 -18.59 -3.43
CA LEU A 11 -19.24 -18.28 -2.02
C LEU A 11 -17.75 -18.28 -1.65
N ALA A 12 -16.96 -19.24 -2.13
CA ALA A 12 -15.52 -19.25 -1.90
C ALA A 12 -14.80 -18.04 -2.52
N ILE A 13 -15.18 -17.65 -3.75
CA ILE A 13 -14.64 -16.45 -4.40
C ILE A 13 -15.07 -15.18 -3.66
N GLY A 14 -16.36 -15.07 -3.29
CA GLY A 14 -16.86 -13.94 -2.51
C GLY A 14 -16.17 -13.83 -1.14
N TRP A 15 -15.89 -14.97 -0.49
CA TRP A 15 -15.13 -15.01 0.75
C TRP A 15 -13.69 -14.50 0.58
N LEU A 16 -12.98 -14.93 -0.47
CA LEU A 16 -11.64 -14.42 -0.75
C LEU A 16 -11.64 -12.91 -1.01
N ALA A 17 -12.62 -12.40 -1.75
CA ALA A 17 -12.78 -10.97 -1.99
C ALA A 17 -13.04 -10.21 -0.69
N LEU A 18 -13.88 -10.75 0.19
CA LEU A 18 -14.18 -10.17 1.50
C LEU A 18 -12.96 -10.16 2.41
N VAL A 19 -12.20 -11.25 2.49
CA VAL A 19 -10.96 -11.33 3.28
C VAL A 19 -9.91 -10.35 2.74
N ALA A 20 -9.75 -10.25 1.42
CA ALA A 20 -8.82 -9.30 0.81
C ALA A 20 -9.23 -7.85 1.10
N GLY A 21 -10.52 -7.52 0.95
CA GLY A 21 -11.05 -6.19 1.26
C GLY A 21 -10.92 -5.82 2.74
N TRP A 22 -11.20 -6.77 3.63
CA TRP A 22 -11.01 -6.60 5.08
C TRP A 22 -9.54 -6.39 5.44
N ALA A 23 -8.63 -7.22 4.92
CA ALA A 23 -7.19 -7.10 5.19
C ALA A 23 -6.63 -5.77 4.66
N TRP A 24 -7.06 -5.33 3.48
CA TRP A 24 -6.73 -4.02 2.94
C TRP A 24 -7.24 -2.88 3.83
N TRP A 25 -8.51 -2.95 4.26
CA TRP A 25 -9.11 -1.94 5.13
C TRP A 25 -8.36 -1.80 6.45
N GLU A 26 -8.08 -2.92 7.14
CA GLU A 26 -7.35 -2.91 8.42
C GLU A 26 -5.93 -2.38 8.25
N TYR A 27 -5.24 -2.79 7.17
CA TYR A 27 -3.92 -2.30 6.81
C TYR A 27 -3.92 -0.77 6.62
N SER A 28 -4.84 -0.25 5.81
CA SER A 28 -4.92 1.19 5.51
C SER A 28 -5.31 2.06 6.71
N HIS A 29 -6.07 1.52 7.67
CA HIS A 29 -6.54 2.28 8.84
C HIS A 29 -5.79 1.97 10.13
N PHE A 30 -4.74 1.14 10.08
CA PHE A 30 -4.02 0.63 11.26
C PHE A 30 -4.97 0.26 12.40
N SER A 31 -5.89 -0.66 12.14
CA SER A 31 -6.98 -1.00 13.06
C SER A 31 -7.15 -2.51 13.24
N GLY A 32 -8.01 -2.90 14.18
CA GLY A 32 -8.45 -4.29 14.35
C GLY A 32 -7.32 -5.27 14.64
N LEU A 33 -7.36 -6.43 13.96
CA LEU A 33 -6.40 -7.50 14.18
C LEU A 33 -5.01 -7.12 13.68
N TYR A 34 -4.93 -6.38 12.57
CA TYR A 34 -3.66 -5.88 12.03
C TYR A 34 -2.91 -5.02 13.06
N ARG A 35 -3.58 -4.01 13.64
CA ARG A 35 -2.98 -3.16 14.69
C ARG A 35 -2.54 -3.97 15.90
N TRP A 36 -3.40 -4.86 16.38
CA TRP A 36 -3.09 -5.68 17.55
C TRP A 36 -1.84 -6.53 17.33
N LEU A 37 -1.71 -7.16 16.16
CA LEU A 37 -0.52 -7.92 15.78
C LEU A 37 0.71 -7.00 15.66
N ALA A 38 0.60 -5.87 14.97
CA ALA A 38 1.71 -4.93 14.81
C ALA A 38 2.23 -4.44 16.17
N GLU A 39 1.34 -4.03 17.08
CA GLU A 39 1.70 -3.60 18.44
C GLU A 39 2.36 -4.71 19.24
N TRP A 40 1.87 -5.94 19.12
CA TRP A 40 2.49 -7.10 19.76
C TRP A 40 3.90 -7.38 19.21
N GLN A 41 4.08 -7.31 17.89
CA GLN A 41 5.39 -7.48 17.24
C GLN A 41 6.38 -6.39 17.66
N ILE A 42 5.94 -5.13 17.66
CA ILE A 42 6.75 -4.01 18.15
C ILE A 42 7.16 -4.23 19.60
N ALA A 43 6.22 -4.62 20.47
CA ALA A 43 6.52 -4.86 21.88
C ALA A 43 7.49 -6.03 22.12
N LYS A 44 7.55 -7.01 21.20
CA LYS A 44 8.42 -8.19 21.30
C LYS A 44 9.75 -8.04 20.59
N TRP A 45 9.79 -7.33 19.47
CA TRP A 45 10.92 -7.32 18.54
C TRP A 45 11.41 -5.92 18.19
N GLY A 46 10.82 -4.87 18.76
CA GLY A 46 11.19 -3.48 18.50
C GLY A 46 10.68 -2.94 17.15
N GLY A 47 10.08 -3.79 16.31
CA GLY A 47 9.54 -3.42 15.01
C GLY A 47 8.60 -4.50 14.48
N TYR A 48 8.04 -4.27 13.30
CA TYR A 48 7.13 -5.20 12.64
C TYR A 48 7.24 -5.15 11.12
N GLU A 49 6.87 -6.24 10.47
CA GLU A 49 6.92 -6.38 9.01
C GLU A 49 5.54 -6.13 8.40
N GLN A 50 5.30 -4.91 7.94
CA GLN A 50 3.99 -4.42 7.48
C GLN A 50 3.24 -5.40 6.56
N VAL A 51 3.93 -5.98 5.56
CA VAL A 51 3.33 -6.89 4.58
C VAL A 51 2.95 -8.23 5.22
N TRP A 52 3.84 -8.83 6.00
CA TRP A 52 3.59 -10.14 6.59
C TRP A 52 2.53 -10.07 7.68
N THR A 53 2.49 -8.97 8.43
CA THR A 53 1.47 -8.72 9.46
C THR A 53 0.07 -8.64 8.85
N ALA A 54 -0.09 -8.14 7.63
CA ALA A 54 -1.37 -8.13 6.91
C ALA A 54 -1.66 -9.47 6.21
N LEU A 55 -0.66 -10.07 5.54
CA LEU A 55 -0.87 -11.25 4.72
C LEU A 55 -1.12 -12.52 5.53
N VAL A 56 -0.40 -12.75 6.63
CA VAL A 56 -0.52 -14.01 7.38
C VAL A 56 -1.95 -14.24 7.90
N PRO A 57 -2.60 -13.27 8.57
CA PRO A 57 -4.00 -13.42 8.98
C PRO A 57 -4.94 -13.59 7.79
N ALA A 58 -4.73 -12.84 6.69
CA ALA A 58 -5.53 -12.98 5.48
C ALA A 58 -5.45 -14.39 4.88
N PHE A 59 -4.25 -14.99 4.83
CA PHE A 59 -4.07 -16.36 4.37
C PHE A 59 -4.75 -17.38 5.27
N ILE A 60 -4.67 -17.22 6.60
CA ILE A 60 -5.35 -18.09 7.56
C ILE A 60 -6.86 -18.04 7.34
N LEU A 61 -7.43 -16.83 7.21
CA LEU A 61 -8.86 -16.65 6.96
C LEU A 61 -9.28 -17.14 5.56
N ALA A 62 -8.37 -17.17 4.59
CA ALA A 62 -8.62 -17.69 3.25
C ALA A 62 -8.62 -19.23 3.15
N ILE A 63 -8.14 -19.95 4.19
CA ILE A 63 -8.05 -21.43 4.18
C ILE A 63 -9.36 -22.12 3.77
N PRO A 64 -10.54 -21.77 4.30
CA PRO A 64 -11.79 -22.46 3.93
C PRO A 64 -12.11 -22.33 2.44
N ALA A 65 -11.90 -21.15 1.86
CA ALA A 65 -12.10 -20.93 0.44
C ALA A 65 -11.10 -21.73 -0.40
N PHE A 66 -9.82 -21.75 0.00
CA PHE A 66 -8.81 -22.58 -0.68
C PHE A 66 -9.14 -24.08 -0.63
N ARG A 67 -9.72 -24.58 0.48
CA ARG A 67 -10.18 -25.98 0.55
C ARG A 67 -11.29 -26.27 -0.46
N VAL A 68 -12.29 -25.41 -0.56
CA VAL A 68 -13.39 -25.57 -1.54
C VAL A 68 -12.86 -25.50 -2.98
N LEU A 69 -11.94 -24.58 -3.26
CA LEU A 69 -11.31 -24.48 -4.57
C LEU A 69 -10.47 -25.71 -4.91
N ARG A 70 -9.71 -26.24 -3.94
CA ARG A 70 -8.91 -27.46 -4.09
C ARG A 70 -9.77 -28.69 -4.32
N GLU A 71 -10.84 -28.89 -3.55
CA GLU A 71 -11.77 -30.01 -3.74
C GLU A 71 -12.37 -30.01 -5.14
N ARG A 72 -12.73 -28.83 -5.65
CA ARG A 72 -13.24 -28.69 -7.01
C ARG A 72 -12.19 -29.05 -8.05
N GLU A 73 -10.95 -28.64 -7.85
CA GLU A 73 -9.84 -28.97 -8.75
C GLU A 73 -9.56 -30.47 -8.76
N LEU A 74 -9.56 -31.13 -7.61
CA LEU A 74 -9.42 -32.59 -7.51
C LEU A 74 -10.56 -33.32 -8.23
N LEU A 75 -11.81 -32.84 -8.11
CA LEU A 75 -12.95 -33.39 -8.84
C LEU A 75 -12.81 -33.20 -10.36
N ASN A 76 -12.34 -32.03 -10.80
CA ASN A 76 -12.08 -31.78 -12.22
C ASN A 76 -10.97 -32.71 -12.73
N GLN A 77 -9.88 -32.91 -11.97
CA GLN A 77 -8.81 -33.83 -12.33
C GLN A 77 -9.28 -35.27 -12.39
N ALA A 78 -10.12 -35.71 -11.44
CA ALA A 78 -10.71 -37.04 -11.48
C ALA A 78 -11.59 -37.25 -12.73
N SER A 79 -12.38 -36.25 -13.14
CA SER A 79 -13.15 -36.33 -14.40
C SER A 79 -12.26 -36.43 -15.64
N LEU A 80 -11.14 -35.71 -15.66
CA LEU A 80 -10.17 -35.77 -16.76
C LEU A 80 -9.51 -37.15 -16.86
N ILE A 81 -9.17 -37.77 -15.73
CA ILE A 81 -8.60 -39.12 -15.68
C ILE A 81 -9.64 -40.17 -16.10
N ALA A 82 -10.91 -39.96 -15.78
CA ALA A 82 -12.01 -40.82 -16.18
C ALA A 82 -12.33 -40.77 -17.69
N GLY A 83 -11.65 -39.92 -18.46
CA GLY A 83 -11.80 -39.82 -19.91
C GLY A 83 -12.86 -38.82 -20.38
N ASP A 84 -13.37 -37.96 -19.49
CA ASP A 84 -14.28 -36.88 -19.88
C ASP A 84 -13.57 -35.86 -20.80
N ASP A 85 -14.32 -35.24 -21.70
CA ASP A 85 -13.80 -34.20 -22.60
C ASP A 85 -13.18 -33.03 -21.78
N PRO A 86 -11.89 -32.72 -21.94
CA PRO A 86 -11.23 -31.64 -21.21
C PRO A 86 -11.64 -30.23 -21.67
N VAL A 87 -12.23 -30.10 -22.86
CA VAL A 87 -12.47 -28.81 -23.52
C VAL A 87 -13.34 -27.84 -22.68
N PRO A 88 -14.44 -28.27 -22.02
CA PRO A 88 -15.26 -27.38 -21.20
C PRO A 88 -14.53 -26.85 -19.96
N ILE A 89 -13.67 -27.66 -19.35
CA ILE A 89 -12.87 -27.28 -18.18
C ILE A 89 -11.83 -26.24 -18.60
N LEU A 90 -11.09 -26.52 -19.67
CA LEU A 90 -10.10 -25.58 -20.24
C LEU A 90 -10.73 -24.25 -20.62
N HIS A 91 -11.92 -24.25 -21.23
CA HIS A 91 -12.62 -23.03 -21.60
C HIS A 91 -13.02 -22.19 -20.37
N ARG A 92 -13.46 -22.84 -19.29
CA ARG A 92 -13.84 -22.15 -18.04
C ARG A 92 -12.62 -21.54 -17.35
N VAL A 93 -11.52 -22.29 -17.24
CA VAL A 93 -10.26 -21.79 -16.67
C VAL A 93 -9.75 -20.61 -17.48
N ARG A 94 -9.70 -20.73 -18.81
CA ARG A 94 -9.30 -19.63 -19.71
C ARG A 94 -10.14 -18.38 -19.48
N SER A 95 -11.46 -18.54 -19.42
CA SER A 95 -12.38 -17.41 -19.24
C SER A 95 -12.16 -16.73 -17.89
N GLY A 96 -11.94 -17.51 -16.82
CA GLY A 96 -11.60 -16.97 -15.50
C GLY A 96 -10.28 -16.20 -15.49
N VAL A 97 -9.22 -16.79 -16.05
CA VAL A 97 -7.89 -16.15 -16.19
C VAL A 97 -7.99 -14.85 -16.98
N LEU A 98 -8.74 -14.85 -18.08
CA LEU A 98 -8.93 -13.67 -18.92
C LEU A 98 -9.70 -12.57 -18.19
N ILE A 99 -10.79 -12.92 -17.49
CA ILE A 99 -11.56 -11.96 -16.68
C ILE A 99 -10.66 -11.33 -15.60
N CYS A 100 -9.90 -12.15 -14.86
CA CYS A 100 -8.96 -11.63 -13.86
C CYS A 100 -7.88 -10.74 -14.49
N GLY A 101 -7.36 -11.12 -15.67
CA GLY A 101 -6.39 -10.31 -16.42
C GLY A 101 -6.97 -8.96 -16.83
N VAL A 102 -8.21 -8.92 -17.33
CA VAL A 102 -8.90 -7.67 -17.68
C VAL A 102 -9.11 -6.79 -16.45
N ILE A 103 -9.58 -7.36 -15.34
CA ILE A 103 -9.79 -6.60 -14.09
C ILE A 103 -8.46 -5.99 -13.62
N LEU A 104 -7.38 -6.77 -13.58
CA LEU A 104 -6.06 -6.26 -13.18
C LEU A 104 -5.51 -5.20 -14.13
N ALA A 105 -5.72 -5.36 -15.44
CA ALA A 105 -5.33 -4.35 -16.42
C ALA A 105 -6.11 -3.04 -16.24
N LEU A 106 -7.41 -3.11 -15.94
CA LEU A 106 -8.24 -1.95 -15.64
C LEU A 106 -7.81 -1.27 -14.33
N VAL A 107 -7.51 -2.04 -13.28
CA VAL A 107 -7.00 -1.51 -12.00
C VAL A 107 -5.64 -0.83 -12.20
N ALA A 108 -4.71 -1.47 -12.93
CA ALA A 108 -3.40 -0.90 -13.21
C ALA A 108 -3.51 0.38 -14.05
N GLY A 109 -4.30 0.36 -15.14
CA GLY A 109 -4.53 1.52 -15.99
C GLY A 109 -5.24 2.66 -15.24
N GLY A 110 -6.26 2.33 -14.44
CA GLY A 110 -6.98 3.29 -13.60
C GLY A 110 -6.09 3.91 -12.54
N SER A 111 -5.24 3.11 -11.88
CA SER A 111 -4.25 3.58 -10.91
C SER A 111 -3.24 4.53 -11.53
N TYR A 112 -2.75 4.22 -12.74
CA TYR A 112 -1.84 5.10 -13.48
C TYR A 112 -2.51 6.41 -13.88
N LEU A 113 -3.73 6.36 -14.44
CA LEU A 113 -4.46 7.55 -14.84
C LEU A 113 -4.79 8.45 -13.64
N TYR A 114 -5.18 7.84 -12.51
CA TYR A 114 -5.41 8.56 -11.27
C TYR A 114 -4.12 9.17 -10.70
N SER A 115 -2.97 8.50 -10.84
CA SER A 115 -1.70 9.08 -10.38
C SER A 115 -1.32 10.35 -11.15
N GLN A 116 -1.78 10.50 -12.39
CA GLN A 116 -1.59 11.73 -13.17
C GLN A 116 -2.43 12.90 -12.65
N THR A 117 -3.48 12.66 -11.86
CA THR A 117 -4.26 13.73 -11.23
C THR A 117 -3.69 14.17 -9.88
N LEU A 118 -2.71 13.45 -9.35
CA LEU A 118 -2.06 13.81 -8.10
C LEU A 118 -1.01 14.89 -8.34
N PRO A 119 -0.75 15.77 -7.36
CA PRO A 119 0.20 16.86 -7.52
C PRO A 119 1.62 16.39 -7.86
N ASP A 120 2.31 17.15 -8.71
CA ASP A 120 3.70 16.90 -9.06
C ASP A 120 4.63 17.76 -8.18
N PRO A 121 5.73 17.21 -7.64
CA PRO A 121 6.76 18.02 -7.00
C PRO A 121 7.36 19.09 -7.92
N SER A 122 7.28 18.91 -9.24
CA SER A 122 7.72 19.90 -10.23
C SER A 122 6.72 21.03 -10.51
N ASP A 123 5.50 20.95 -9.99
CA ASP A 123 4.52 22.03 -10.09
C ASP A 123 5.01 23.29 -9.33
N PRO A 124 4.65 24.51 -9.78
CA PRO A 124 5.03 25.73 -9.10
C PRO A 124 4.54 25.72 -7.65
N PRO A 125 5.44 25.86 -6.65
CA PRO A 125 5.05 25.73 -5.26
C PRO A 125 4.20 26.93 -4.80
N ALA A 126 3.14 26.66 -4.05
CA ALA A 126 2.38 27.67 -3.34
C ALA A 126 3.00 27.96 -1.98
N THR A 127 3.22 29.23 -1.65
CA THR A 127 3.69 29.61 -0.31
C THR A 127 2.56 29.49 0.71
N VAL A 128 2.78 28.69 1.75
CA VAL A 128 1.83 28.45 2.84
C VAL A 128 2.40 29.05 4.12
N ASP A 129 1.86 30.21 4.51
CA ASP A 129 2.13 30.83 5.80
C ASP A 129 1.27 30.16 6.88
N LEU A 130 1.88 29.35 7.75
CA LEU A 130 1.16 28.58 8.76
C LEU A 130 0.45 29.48 9.78
N ALA A 131 1.02 30.64 10.10
CA ALA A 131 0.42 31.58 11.03
C ALA A 131 -0.81 32.26 10.42
N ALA A 132 -0.77 32.57 9.13
CA ALA A 132 -1.89 33.17 8.41
C ALA A 132 -2.99 32.16 8.02
N LEU A 133 -2.62 30.90 7.79
CA LEU A 133 -3.56 29.85 7.37
C LEU A 133 -4.53 29.45 8.49
N GLY A 134 -4.05 29.41 9.73
CA GLY A 134 -4.84 28.97 10.88
C GLY A 134 -5.49 27.59 10.65
N GLY A 135 -6.83 27.55 10.70
CA GLY A 135 -7.62 26.33 10.47
C GLY A 135 -8.01 26.05 9.01
N ALA A 136 -7.73 26.97 8.07
CA ALA A 136 -8.15 26.80 6.67
C ALA A 136 -7.37 25.67 5.97
N ALA A 137 -7.97 25.00 4.98
CA ALA A 137 -7.28 24.01 4.17
C ALA A 137 -6.09 24.65 3.41
N PRO A 138 -4.89 24.04 3.42
CA PRO A 138 -3.78 24.51 2.61
C PRO A 138 -4.09 24.37 1.12
N PRO A 139 -3.41 25.13 0.25
CA PRO A 139 -3.50 24.94 -1.19
C PRO A 139 -3.07 23.51 -1.57
N THR A 140 -3.79 22.91 -2.52
CA THR A 140 -3.47 21.57 -3.02
C THR A 140 -2.17 21.62 -3.82
N GLY A 141 -1.24 20.73 -3.50
CA GLY A 141 -0.07 20.45 -4.34
C GLY A 141 1.28 20.82 -3.72
N SER A 142 2.23 21.19 -4.59
CA SER A 142 3.56 21.62 -4.18
C SER A 142 3.45 22.87 -3.31
N ALA A 143 4.05 22.84 -2.12
CA ALA A 143 3.95 23.90 -1.14
C ALA A 143 5.33 24.22 -0.55
N ILE A 144 5.52 25.50 -0.21
CA ILE A 144 6.64 25.98 0.60
C ILE A 144 6.08 26.51 1.91
N PHE A 145 6.53 25.98 3.04
CA PHE A 145 6.15 26.55 4.32
C PHE A 145 6.90 27.86 4.59
N ALA A 146 6.15 28.91 4.93
CA ALA A 146 6.65 30.19 5.39
C ALA A 146 6.30 30.39 6.88
N ARG A 147 7.23 30.99 7.65
CA ARG A 147 7.08 31.24 9.11
C ARG A 147 6.67 30.00 9.89
N ALA A 148 7.20 28.87 9.45
CA ALA A 148 7.01 27.57 10.04
C ALA A 148 8.21 27.22 10.92
N VAL A 149 7.94 26.66 12.09
CA VAL A 149 8.97 26.23 13.03
C VAL A 149 8.90 24.71 13.13
N PRO A 150 9.94 23.98 12.68
CA PRO A 150 10.06 22.55 12.93
C PRO A 150 10.21 22.31 14.43
N ASP A 151 9.36 21.46 14.99
CA ASP A 151 9.44 21.06 16.39
C ASP A 151 10.26 19.77 16.50
N THR A 152 11.57 19.95 16.60
CA THR A 152 12.54 18.84 16.63
C THR A 152 12.50 18.07 17.94
N ASP A 153 12.03 18.68 19.02
CA ASP A 153 11.91 18.03 20.34
C ASP A 153 10.84 16.92 20.31
N ARG A 154 9.85 17.07 19.43
CA ARG A 154 8.77 16.10 19.20
C ARG A 154 8.96 15.31 17.91
N ALA A 155 10.17 15.27 17.33
CA ALA A 155 10.41 14.48 16.12
C ALA A 155 10.31 12.98 16.42
N LEU A 156 9.68 12.24 15.51
CA LEU A 156 9.56 10.78 15.58
C LEU A 156 10.40 10.13 14.49
N GLN A 157 11.31 9.26 14.90
CA GLN A 157 12.06 8.42 13.98
C GLN A 157 11.41 7.04 13.88
N MET A 158 11.15 6.59 12.66
CA MET A 158 10.62 5.25 12.40
C MET A 158 11.50 4.51 11.39
N ASP A 159 11.76 3.25 11.69
CA ASP A 159 12.40 2.32 10.76
C ASP A 159 11.39 1.91 9.68
N GLU A 160 11.61 2.34 8.45
CA GLU A 160 10.81 1.87 7.33
C GLU A 160 11.40 0.55 6.80
N ALA A 161 10.88 -0.58 7.31
CA ALA A 161 11.27 -1.91 6.85
C ALA A 161 11.09 -2.11 5.32
N PHE A 162 10.30 -1.26 4.65
CA PHE A 162 9.94 -1.38 3.24
C PHE A 162 10.92 -0.67 2.28
N ARG A 163 11.69 0.33 2.74
CA ARG A 163 12.68 1.00 1.88
C ARG A 163 13.99 0.25 1.96
N SER A 164 14.10 -0.79 1.14
CA SER A 164 15.36 -1.44 0.76
C SER A 164 16.35 -1.59 1.91
N ARG A 165 16.26 -2.70 2.65
CA ARG A 165 17.42 -3.30 3.33
C ARG A 165 18.46 -3.70 2.27
N SER A 166 19.12 -2.71 1.67
CA SER A 166 20.46 -2.92 1.19
C SER A 166 21.28 -3.07 2.46
N ALA A 167 22.07 -4.14 2.56
CA ALA A 167 22.67 -4.64 3.80
C ALA A 167 23.62 -3.66 4.54
N ASP A 168 23.69 -2.40 4.11
CA ASP A 168 24.67 -1.39 4.51
C ASP A 168 24.06 0.01 4.76
N ILE A 169 22.75 0.19 4.55
CA ILE A 169 22.08 1.49 4.73
C ILE A 169 20.75 1.29 5.47
N ASP A 170 20.71 1.70 6.74
CA ASP A 170 19.46 1.82 7.48
C ASP A 170 18.68 3.02 6.94
N HIS A 171 17.52 2.73 6.36
CA HIS A 171 16.59 3.73 5.85
C HIS A 171 15.63 4.11 6.97
N GLN A 172 15.95 5.18 7.70
CA GLN A 172 15.09 5.70 8.74
C GLN A 172 14.34 6.90 8.19
N THR A 173 13.02 6.97 8.37
CA THR A 173 12.27 8.18 8.08
C THR A 173 12.03 8.91 9.39
N ILE A 174 12.39 10.19 9.42
CA ILE A 174 12.09 11.09 10.53
C ILE A 174 10.87 11.92 10.13
N TYR A 175 9.84 11.83 10.95
CA TYR A 175 8.63 12.63 10.86
C TYR A 175 8.76 13.78 11.85
N VAL A 176 8.76 15.01 11.34
CA VAL A 176 8.95 16.21 12.17
C VAL A 176 7.64 17.00 12.19
N PRO A 177 7.03 17.21 13.37
CA PRO A 177 5.93 18.16 13.55
C PRO A 177 6.35 19.56 13.13
N VAL A 178 5.45 20.28 12.46
CA VAL A 178 5.66 21.67 12.08
C VAL A 178 4.54 22.51 12.63
N VAL A 179 4.90 23.54 13.38
CA VAL A 179 3.95 24.45 14.02
C VAL A 179 4.17 25.87 13.52
N ALA A 180 3.12 26.68 13.62
CA ALA A 180 3.25 28.12 13.43
C ALA A 180 4.11 28.72 14.54
N GLU A 181 4.84 29.78 14.23
CA GLU A 181 5.61 30.54 15.21
C GLU A 181 4.69 31.03 16.35
N GLY A 182 5.09 30.77 17.60
CA GLY A 182 4.30 31.13 18.79
C GLY A 182 3.12 30.19 19.12
N ALA A 183 2.96 29.06 18.42
CA ALA A 183 1.96 28.06 18.76
C ALA A 183 2.19 27.45 20.15
N ALA A 184 1.10 27.12 20.85
CA ALA A 184 1.18 26.43 22.14
C ALA A 184 1.76 25.01 21.95
N LYS A 185 2.65 24.59 22.87
CA LYS A 185 3.31 23.28 22.80
C LYS A 185 2.32 22.10 22.81
N ASP A 186 1.18 22.25 23.49
CA ASP A 186 0.18 21.19 23.61
C ASP A 186 -0.90 21.23 22.52
N ALA A 187 -0.80 22.16 21.56
CA ALA A 187 -1.79 22.26 20.48
C ALA A 187 -1.70 21.03 19.56
N PRO A 188 -2.83 20.53 19.04
CA PRO A 188 -2.84 19.46 18.04
C PRO A 188 -2.02 19.85 16.82
N VAL A 189 -1.06 19.01 16.44
CA VAL A 189 -0.18 19.22 15.30
C VAL A 189 -0.94 18.87 14.03
N ARG A 190 -0.94 19.81 13.08
CA ARG A 190 -1.64 19.66 11.80
C ARG A 190 -0.70 19.39 10.62
N PHE A 191 0.54 19.86 10.70
CA PHE A 191 1.52 19.77 9.60
C PHE A 191 2.73 18.98 10.04
N PHE A 192 3.20 18.12 9.14
CA PHE A 192 4.35 17.25 9.37
C PHE A 192 5.25 17.26 8.13
N ILE A 193 6.53 16.96 8.31
CA ILE A 193 7.48 16.79 7.20
C ILE A 193 8.09 15.40 7.33
N ASP A 194 8.21 14.67 6.21
CA ASP A 194 9.05 13.49 6.13
C ASP A 194 10.48 13.86 5.70
N ARG A 195 11.47 13.24 6.34
CA ARG A 195 12.87 13.31 5.93
C ARG A 195 13.48 11.93 5.98
N ALA A 196 14.11 11.51 4.87
CA ALA A 196 14.98 10.36 4.89
C ALA A 196 16.23 10.70 5.72
N SER A 197 16.49 9.91 6.75
CA SER A 197 17.72 9.88 7.51
C SER A 197 18.54 8.69 7.05
N TYR A 198 19.74 8.98 6.55
CA TYR A 198 20.71 7.96 6.15
C TYR A 198 21.73 7.82 7.28
N ALA A 199 21.62 6.74 8.06
CA ALA A 199 22.66 6.36 8.99
C ALA A 199 23.66 5.46 8.25
N PHE A 200 24.87 5.97 7.99
CA PHE A 200 25.96 5.16 7.43
C PHE A 200 26.59 4.36 8.57
N ALA A 201 26.33 3.05 8.62
CA ALA A 201 26.72 2.16 9.71
C ALA A 201 28.25 2.12 9.98
N ASP A 202 29.08 2.42 8.97
CA ASP A 202 30.53 2.17 9.02
C ASP A 202 31.43 3.42 9.08
N SER A 203 30.88 4.64 9.13
CA SER A 203 31.73 5.83 8.93
C SER A 203 32.43 6.35 10.19
N GLY A 204 32.02 5.99 11.40
CA GLY A 204 32.51 6.63 12.64
C GLY A 204 32.26 8.15 12.71
N GLU A 205 31.71 8.75 11.65
CA GLU A 205 31.21 10.10 11.60
C GLU A 205 29.85 10.11 12.27
N ALA A 206 29.62 11.08 13.17
CA ALA A 206 28.29 11.33 13.67
C ALA A 206 27.32 11.46 12.47
N PRO A 207 26.12 10.85 12.53
CA PRO A 207 25.16 10.95 11.44
C PRO A 207 25.03 12.42 11.04
N ARG A 208 25.30 12.72 9.76
CA ARG A 208 25.30 14.09 9.23
C ARG A 208 23.88 14.65 9.34
N THR A 209 23.60 15.22 10.49
CA THR A 209 22.33 15.78 10.93
C THR A 209 22.14 17.18 10.32
N ASN A 210 22.35 17.32 9.00
CA ASN A 210 21.91 18.51 8.25
C ASN A 210 20.41 18.44 7.91
N ILE A 211 19.62 17.82 8.79
CA ILE A 211 18.20 17.49 8.57
C ILE A 211 17.31 18.76 8.61
N PHE A 212 17.84 19.87 9.15
CA PHE A 212 17.07 21.09 9.45
C PHE A 212 17.52 22.35 8.69
N LEU A 213 18.49 22.25 7.76
CA LEU A 213 19.18 23.43 7.20
C LEU A 213 18.69 23.93 5.83
N ALA A 214 17.52 23.49 5.35
CA ALA A 214 16.95 24.10 4.16
C ALA A 214 15.98 25.22 4.58
N ASP A 215 16.42 26.46 4.43
CA ASP A 215 15.60 27.68 4.52
C ASP A 215 14.30 27.61 3.69
N HIS A 216 14.13 26.60 2.83
CA HIS A 216 12.95 26.36 2.02
C HIS A 216 12.42 24.94 2.28
N MET A 217 11.53 24.83 3.26
CA MET A 217 10.71 23.64 3.50
C MET A 217 9.69 23.49 2.36
N GLN A 218 10.16 22.93 1.23
CA GLN A 218 9.36 22.64 0.04
C GLN A 218 9.04 21.15 -0.07
N GLY A 219 7.82 20.82 -0.48
CA GLY A 219 7.40 19.47 -0.82
C GLY A 219 5.95 19.43 -1.26
N VAL A 220 5.40 18.24 -1.49
CA VAL A 220 3.98 18.08 -1.81
C VAL A 220 3.20 17.84 -0.52
N LEU A 221 2.16 18.66 -0.27
CA LEU A 221 1.26 18.43 0.86
C LEU A 221 0.25 17.34 0.53
N VAL A 222 0.27 16.28 1.32
CA VAL A 222 -0.66 15.15 1.23
C VAL A 222 -1.58 15.17 2.45
N GLU A 223 -2.87 15.36 2.19
CA GLU A 223 -3.90 15.25 3.24
C GLU A 223 -3.97 13.81 3.76
N ASN A 224 -4.01 13.66 5.08
CA ASN A 224 -3.92 12.39 5.79
C ASN A 224 -2.76 11.50 5.33
N GLY A 225 -1.65 12.15 4.96
CA GLY A 225 -0.48 11.47 4.40
C GLY A 225 0.40 10.76 5.43
N LEU A 226 0.18 10.96 6.73
CA LEU A 226 0.93 10.21 7.74
C LEU A 226 0.49 8.75 7.73
N PRO A 227 1.44 7.79 7.72
CA PRO A 227 1.12 6.41 7.99
C PRO A 227 0.41 6.27 9.34
N ALA A 228 -0.60 5.39 9.41
CA ALA A 228 -1.44 5.30 10.60
C ALA A 228 -0.70 4.71 11.83
N ASP A 229 0.41 3.98 11.62
CA ASP A 229 1.34 3.60 12.69
C ASP A 229 2.16 4.78 13.22
N VAL A 230 2.56 5.72 12.35
CA VAL A 230 3.20 6.98 12.73
C VAL A 230 2.25 7.84 13.57
N VAL A 231 0.98 7.95 13.16
CA VAL A 231 -0.05 8.66 13.96
C VAL A 231 -0.18 8.04 15.35
N ALA A 232 -0.31 6.71 15.43
CA ALA A 232 -0.41 6.00 16.70
C ALA A 232 0.84 6.16 17.58
N ALA A 233 2.03 6.27 16.98
CA ALA A 233 3.28 6.52 17.68
C ALA A 233 3.36 7.95 18.24
N PHE A 234 2.93 8.96 17.48
CA PHE A 234 2.81 10.34 17.98
C PHE A 234 1.81 10.43 19.15
N GLU A 235 0.65 9.78 19.02
CA GLU A 235 -0.34 9.74 20.10
C GLU A 235 0.22 9.08 21.38
N LYS A 236 1.02 8.01 21.24
CA LYS A 236 1.71 7.37 22.37
C LYS A 236 2.75 8.27 23.03
N GLN A 237 3.36 9.19 22.29
CA GLN A 237 4.27 10.22 22.82
C GLN A 237 3.54 11.44 23.40
N GLY A 238 2.21 11.45 23.39
CA GLY A 238 1.40 12.58 23.87
C GLY A 238 1.28 13.72 22.84
N VAL A 239 1.68 13.50 21.59
CA VAL A 239 1.53 14.48 20.50
C VAL A 239 0.18 14.26 19.84
N ALA A 240 -0.78 15.13 20.13
CA ALA A 240 -2.09 15.08 19.48
C ALA A 240 -1.96 15.46 17.99
N THR A 241 -2.47 14.60 17.10
CA THR A 241 -2.51 14.86 15.66
C THR A 241 -3.88 15.40 15.28
N ALA A 242 -3.95 16.49 14.52
CA ALA A 242 -5.21 17.07 14.06
C ALA A 242 -5.86 16.21 12.95
N SER A 243 -7.18 16.33 12.79
CA SER A 243 -7.90 15.75 11.65
C SER A 243 -8.66 16.86 10.91
N PRO A 244 -8.36 17.13 9.63
CA PRO A 244 -7.32 16.52 8.80
C PRO A 244 -5.90 16.98 9.19
N HIS A 245 -4.91 16.08 9.02
CA HIS A 245 -3.48 16.42 9.08
C HIS A 245 -2.86 16.38 7.69
N TYR A 246 -1.70 17.03 7.52
CA TYR A 246 -1.00 17.12 6.24
C TYR A 246 0.46 16.71 6.42
N LEU A 247 0.91 15.75 5.60
CA LEU A 247 2.31 15.39 5.48
C LEU A 247 2.90 16.09 4.26
N MET A 248 3.90 16.93 4.47
CA MET A 248 4.74 17.43 3.40
C MET A 248 5.77 16.36 3.05
N THR A 249 5.53 15.64 1.95
CA THR A 249 6.49 14.67 1.46
C THR A 249 7.53 15.36 0.60
N THR A 250 8.80 15.08 0.89
CA THR A 250 9.95 15.60 0.15
C THR A 250 10.50 14.58 -0.82
N ASN A 251 9.89 13.40 -0.85
CA ASN A 251 10.21 12.34 -1.79
C ASN A 251 9.79 12.76 -3.21
N SER A 252 10.64 12.45 -4.20
CA SER A 252 10.52 12.92 -5.60
C SER A 252 9.26 12.44 -6.33
N VAL A 253 8.46 11.58 -5.70
CA VAL A 253 7.29 10.95 -6.28
C VAL A 253 5.97 11.50 -5.73
N GLY A 254 5.98 12.42 -4.75
CA GLY A 254 4.79 13.21 -4.36
C GLY A 254 3.55 12.39 -3.96
N GLY A 255 3.73 11.24 -3.31
CA GLY A 255 2.62 10.32 -2.98
C GLY A 255 2.14 9.43 -4.15
N ARG A 256 2.69 9.57 -5.36
CA ARG A 256 2.37 8.73 -6.53
C ARG A 256 3.02 7.34 -6.49
N GLN A 257 4.01 7.13 -5.62
CA GLN A 257 4.79 5.89 -5.55
C GLN A 257 3.89 4.65 -5.38
N THR A 258 2.90 4.70 -4.50
CA THR A 258 1.95 3.60 -4.27
C THR A 258 1.19 3.25 -5.56
N TYR A 259 0.74 4.26 -6.31
CA TYR A 259 0.02 4.06 -7.55
C TYR A 259 0.90 3.49 -8.66
N TYR A 260 2.18 3.87 -8.71
CA TYR A 260 3.13 3.28 -9.65
C TYR A 260 3.45 1.83 -9.31
N ILE A 261 3.55 1.46 -8.03
CA ILE A 261 3.71 0.07 -7.60
C ILE A 261 2.50 -0.75 -8.02
N VAL A 262 1.28 -0.27 -7.75
CA VAL A 262 0.03 -0.94 -8.16
C VAL A 262 -0.04 -1.08 -9.68
N THR A 263 0.32 -0.03 -10.42
CA THR A 263 0.36 -0.05 -11.89
C THR A 263 1.33 -1.10 -12.41
N ALA A 264 2.57 -1.11 -11.89
CA ALA A 264 3.63 -2.00 -12.36
C ALA A 264 3.31 -3.47 -12.04
N LEU A 265 2.96 -3.77 -10.78
CA LEU A 265 2.63 -5.13 -10.36
C LEU A 265 1.34 -5.62 -11.00
N GLY A 266 0.28 -4.82 -10.98
CA GLY A 266 -1.00 -5.15 -11.58
C GLY A 266 -0.89 -5.37 -13.09
N GLY A 267 -0.16 -4.49 -13.78
CA GLY A 267 0.11 -4.60 -15.22
C GLY A 267 0.94 -5.84 -15.56
N PHE A 268 2.01 -6.11 -14.80
CA PHE A 268 2.84 -7.29 -15.01
C PHE A 268 2.05 -8.59 -14.82
N ILE A 269 1.27 -8.71 -13.74
CA ILE A 269 0.43 -9.89 -13.49
C ILE A 269 -0.64 -10.02 -14.60
N ALA A 270 -1.27 -8.93 -15.03
CA ALA A 270 -2.24 -8.95 -16.12
C ALA A 270 -1.62 -9.51 -17.42
N VAL A 271 -0.40 -9.10 -17.77
CA VAL A 271 0.33 -9.64 -18.93
C VAL A 271 0.54 -11.14 -18.80
N ILE A 272 0.98 -11.62 -17.63
CA ILE A 272 1.14 -13.07 -17.38
C ILE A 272 -0.19 -13.80 -17.58
N LEU A 273 -1.28 -13.28 -17.03
CA LEU A 273 -2.61 -13.90 -17.18
C LEU A 273 -3.06 -13.93 -18.63
N PHE A 274 -2.83 -12.87 -19.41
CA PHE A 274 -3.13 -12.87 -20.84
C PHE A 274 -2.29 -13.88 -21.62
N LEU A 275 -1.00 -14.04 -21.29
CA LEU A 275 -0.15 -15.07 -21.88
C LEU A 275 -0.66 -16.48 -21.55
N LEU A 276 -1.04 -16.74 -20.30
CA LEU A 276 -1.62 -18.02 -19.89
C LEU A 276 -2.95 -18.30 -20.62
N ALA A 277 -3.82 -17.29 -20.77
CA ALA A 277 -5.05 -17.41 -21.53
C ALA A 277 -4.82 -17.67 -23.03
N ALA A 278 -3.77 -17.08 -23.61
CA ALA A 278 -3.35 -17.33 -24.99
C ALA A 278 -2.82 -18.76 -25.17
N ILE A 279 -1.95 -19.23 -24.28
CA ILE A 279 -1.44 -20.62 -24.27
C ILE A 279 -2.59 -21.61 -24.15
N GLN A 280 -3.55 -21.36 -23.25
CA GLN A 280 -4.75 -22.19 -23.09
C GLN A 280 -5.65 -22.15 -24.33
N SER A 281 -5.76 -21.01 -25.02
CA SER A 281 -6.51 -20.94 -26.28
C SER A 281 -5.87 -21.82 -27.36
N ALA A 282 -4.54 -21.82 -27.45
CA ALA A 282 -3.81 -22.68 -28.36
C ALA A 282 -3.94 -24.16 -27.99
N SER A 283 -3.92 -24.51 -26.70
CA SER A 283 -4.11 -25.90 -26.27
C SER A 283 -5.52 -26.41 -26.55
N ILE A 284 -6.56 -25.60 -26.32
CA ILE A 284 -7.96 -25.92 -26.68
C ILE A 284 -8.08 -26.14 -28.19
N ALA A 285 -7.48 -25.27 -29.00
CA ALA A 285 -7.52 -25.41 -30.46
C ALA A 285 -6.83 -26.70 -30.94
N ARG A 286 -5.69 -27.07 -30.33
CA ARG A 286 -5.00 -28.35 -30.61
C ARG A 286 -5.82 -29.56 -30.18
N ALA A 287 -6.47 -29.51 -29.00
CA ALA A 287 -7.31 -30.60 -28.51
C ALA A 287 -8.50 -30.86 -29.46
N ARG A 288 -9.18 -29.80 -29.91
CA ARG A 288 -10.28 -29.91 -30.88
C ARG A 288 -9.87 -30.50 -32.23
N ARG A 289 -8.62 -30.27 -32.67
CA ARG A 289 -8.09 -30.86 -33.91
C ARG A 289 -7.74 -32.33 -33.79
N ARG A 290 -7.55 -32.86 -32.58
CA ARG A 290 -7.25 -34.29 -32.35
C ARG A 290 -8.50 -35.15 -32.22
N THR A 291 -9.64 -34.53 -31.90
CA THR A 291 -10.93 -35.18 -31.75
C THR A 291 -11.84 -35.08 -32.98
N ALA A 292 -11.48 -34.22 -33.94
CA ALA A 292 -12.10 -34.13 -35.27
C ALA A 292 -11.34 -34.99 -36.28
#